data_AF-A0A135U521-F1
#
_entry.id   AF-A0A135U521-F1
#
_cell.length_a   1.000
_cell.length_b   1.000
_cell.length_c   1.000
_cell.angle_alpha   90.00
_cell.angle_beta   90.00
_cell.angle_gamma   90.00
#
_symmetry.space_group_name_H-M   'P 1'
#
loop_
_entity.id
_entity.type
_entity.pdbx_description
1 polymer ?
#
loop_
_entity_poly.entity_id
_entity_poly.type
_entity_poly.pdbx_seq_one_letter_code
_entity_poly.pdbx_strand_id
1 'polypeptide(L)'
;MFRDHAYHERNSTGWQPAIAHRYAQAKREWSISSEEEIHYGLAKRARTTSSLYTPNNAGQSMVKLSHEAYTVGGVSALPLEMAAAQAMLDYRHQPLDMNPNDSNVYTFGGIGPQNIVIACLPSGQYGTNGAAVVANNMRWSFPSIHIGLMVGIGGGVPGKVDIRLGDVVVSNPTADSPGVVQYDFGKAVNDGRFERIGNLNKPSPSVLAAVSKLRADHEARPSEIPRILNDMARRNDYMV
;
A
#
# COMPACT_ATOMS: atom_id res chain seq x y z
N MET A 1 11.62 5.25 13.46
CA MET A 1 10.29 4.84 13.97
C MET A 1 9.22 5.85 13.54
N PHE A 2 8.04 5.46 13.04
CA PHE A 2 6.86 6.31 13.23
C PHE A 2 6.41 6.10 14.67
N ARG A 3 6.59 7.11 15.52
CA ARG A 3 5.97 7.17 16.85
C ARG A 3 4.85 8.19 16.78
N ASP A 4 3.62 7.71 16.71
CA ASP A 4 2.50 8.51 17.18
C ASP A 4 2.60 8.60 18.69
N HIS A 5 3.05 9.75 19.18
CA HIS A 5 2.81 10.13 20.56
C HIS A 5 1.33 10.47 20.70
N ALA A 6 0.62 9.73 21.55
CA ALA A 6 -0.75 10.06 21.91
C ALA A 6 -0.79 11.49 22.48
N TYR A 7 -1.56 12.37 21.83
CA TYR A 7 -1.76 13.73 22.32
C TYR A 7 -2.61 13.71 23.60
N HIS A 8 -2.09 14.31 24.66
CA HIS A 8 -2.84 14.59 25.88
C HIS A 8 -2.94 16.10 26.08
N GLU A 9 -4.15 16.65 25.99
CA GLU A 9 -4.42 18.03 26.37
C GLU A 9 -4.64 18.13 27.89
N ARG A 10 -4.11 19.20 28.50
CA ARG A 10 -4.19 19.45 29.94
C ARG A 10 -5.15 20.61 30.21
N ASN A 11 -6.37 20.30 30.66
CA ASN A 11 -7.30 21.27 31.23
C ASN A 11 -7.36 21.18 32.76
N SER A 12 -7.98 22.18 33.40
CA SER A 12 -7.88 22.51 34.83
C SER A 12 -8.48 21.49 35.82
N THR A 13 -8.92 20.32 35.38
CA THR A 13 -9.57 19.28 36.20
C THR A 13 -8.94 17.88 36.09
N GLY A 14 -7.80 17.73 35.40
CA GLY A 14 -7.01 16.49 35.38
C GLY A 14 -7.17 15.61 34.13
N TRP A 15 -6.52 14.45 34.14
CA TRP A 15 -6.40 13.56 32.98
C TRP A 15 -7.71 12.81 32.71
N GLN A 16 -8.25 12.92 31.50
CA GLN A 16 -9.31 12.06 30.98
C GLN A 16 -8.94 11.51 29.59
N PRO A 17 -9.38 10.29 29.22
CA PRO A 17 -9.20 9.77 27.87
C PRO A 17 -10.11 10.52 26.89
N ALA A 18 -9.51 11.19 25.92
CA ALA A 18 -10.23 11.69 24.76
C ALA A 18 -10.50 10.57 23.75
N ILE A 19 -11.51 10.77 22.89
CA ILE A 19 -11.92 9.92 21.75
C ILE A 19 -12.84 8.73 22.11
N ALA A 20 -14.14 8.98 22.02
CA ALA A 20 -15.19 7.96 21.79
C ALA A 20 -16.41 8.50 21.01
N HIS A 21 -16.64 9.83 20.99
CA HIS A 21 -17.77 10.45 20.29
C HIS A 21 -17.32 11.57 19.34
N ARG A 22 -17.35 11.28 18.02
CA ARG A 22 -17.68 12.17 16.87
C ARG A 22 -17.15 11.56 15.55
N TYR A 23 -17.76 10.47 15.09
CA TYR A 23 -17.59 9.96 13.71
C TYR A 23 -18.95 9.75 13.00
N ALA A 24 -20.01 10.35 13.52
CA ALA A 24 -21.35 10.28 12.97
C ALA A 24 -21.95 11.70 12.85
N GLN A 25 -21.55 12.44 11.81
CA GLN A 25 -22.31 13.51 11.13
C GLN A 25 -21.40 14.28 10.13
N ALA A 26 -21.20 13.71 8.94
CA ALA A 26 -20.65 14.41 7.78
C ALA A 26 -21.06 13.72 6.46
N LYS A 27 -22.35 13.36 6.33
CA LYS A 27 -22.96 12.95 5.06
C LYS A 27 -24.25 13.73 4.82
N ARG A 28 -24.16 14.81 4.03
CA ARG A 28 -25.25 15.45 3.29
C ARG A 28 -24.67 16.46 2.29
N GLU A 29 -25.33 16.56 1.13
CA GLU A 29 -25.28 17.66 0.15
C GLU A 29 -24.02 17.82 -0.73
N TRP A 30 -24.02 17.13 -1.87
CA TRP A 30 -24.04 17.80 -3.19
C TRP A 30 -24.70 16.88 -4.24
N SER A 31 -25.43 17.42 -5.21
CA SER A 31 -26.10 16.65 -6.28
C SER A 31 -26.15 17.41 -7.62
N ILE A 32 -26.20 16.64 -8.74
CA ILE A 32 -26.43 17.05 -10.15
C ILE A 32 -25.35 18.04 -10.72
N SER A 33 -24.98 18.12 -12.01
CA SER A 33 -25.27 17.43 -13.30
C SER A 33 -23.94 17.28 -14.10
N SER A 34 -23.81 16.81 -15.35
CA SER A 34 -24.69 16.27 -16.43
C SER A 34 -23.82 15.44 -17.42
N GLU A 35 -24.41 14.91 -18.50
CA GLU A 35 -23.75 14.12 -19.55
C GLU A 35 -23.11 14.97 -20.67
N GLU A 36 -22.11 14.42 -21.38
CA GLU A 36 -22.00 14.55 -22.86
C GLU A 36 -21.05 13.47 -23.44
N GLU A 37 -21.56 12.60 -24.31
CA GLU A 37 -20.76 11.67 -25.13
C GLU A 37 -20.30 12.36 -26.43
N ILE A 38 -19.06 12.10 -26.88
CA ILE A 38 -18.66 12.38 -28.27
C ILE A 38 -18.12 11.10 -28.91
N HIS A 39 -18.85 10.64 -29.92
CA HIS A 39 -18.62 9.41 -30.66
C HIS A 39 -17.75 9.67 -31.89
N TYR A 40 -16.59 9.02 -32.01
CA TYR A 40 -15.81 8.98 -33.26
C TYR A 40 -15.39 7.56 -33.61
N GLY A 41 -16.00 7.01 -34.66
CA GLY A 41 -15.68 5.68 -35.18
C GLY A 41 -14.53 5.70 -36.20
N LEU A 42 -13.55 4.82 -36.01
CA LEU A 42 -12.57 4.43 -37.03
C LEU A 42 -12.44 2.90 -37.06
N ALA A 43 -12.42 2.33 -38.26
CA ALA A 43 -12.56 0.89 -38.44
C ALA A 43 -11.26 0.09 -38.21
N LYS A 44 -11.41 -0.94 -37.36
CA LYS A 44 -10.55 -2.11 -37.08
C LYS A 44 -9.36 -2.39 -38.03
N ARG A 45 -8.18 -2.59 -37.42
CA ARG A 45 -7.12 -3.48 -37.94
C ARG A 45 -6.89 -4.62 -36.94
N ALA A 46 -7.05 -5.87 -37.39
CA ALA A 46 -7.02 -7.03 -36.49
C ALA A 46 -5.63 -7.30 -35.90
N ARG A 47 -5.58 -7.65 -34.61
CA ARG A 47 -4.45 -8.35 -33.98
C ARG A 47 -4.96 -9.32 -32.91
N THR A 48 -4.28 -10.46 -32.88
CA THR A 48 -4.47 -11.70 -32.10
C THR A 48 -5.14 -11.54 -30.72
N THR A 49 -6.20 -12.31 -30.50
CA THR A 49 -6.90 -12.47 -29.23
C THR A 49 -6.00 -13.11 -28.16
N SER A 50 -5.60 -12.34 -27.16
CA SER A 50 -5.33 -12.87 -25.81
C SER A 50 -6.63 -12.84 -25.00
N SER A 51 -6.75 -13.71 -24.00
CA SER A 51 -8.02 -14.04 -23.33
C SER A 51 -8.81 -12.83 -22.82
N LEU A 52 -10.14 -12.92 -22.95
CA LEU A 52 -11.13 -11.88 -22.70
C LEU A 52 -11.06 -11.29 -21.28
N TYR A 53 -10.91 -9.97 -21.19
CA TYR A 53 -11.32 -9.20 -20.02
C TYR A 53 -12.85 -9.04 -20.05
N THR A 54 -13.52 -9.43 -18.96
CA THR A 54 -14.94 -9.13 -18.72
C THR A 54 -15.07 -8.52 -17.33
N PRO A 55 -15.81 -7.41 -17.14
CA PRO A 55 -16.14 -6.92 -15.80
C PRO A 55 -16.95 -7.97 -15.03
N ASN A 56 -16.75 -8.02 -13.70
CA ASN A 56 -17.32 -9.07 -12.85
C ASN A 56 -18.85 -9.12 -12.91
N ASN A 57 -19.41 -10.15 -13.54
CA ASN A 57 -20.78 -10.57 -13.30
C ASN A 57 -20.85 -11.35 -11.97
N ALA A 58 -21.79 -10.99 -11.11
CA ALA A 58 -22.04 -11.68 -9.84
C ALA A 58 -22.42 -13.15 -10.09
N GLY A 59 -21.47 -14.07 -9.87
CA GLY A 59 -21.65 -15.50 -10.13
C GLY A 59 -20.39 -16.29 -10.49
N GLN A 60 -19.27 -15.63 -10.81
CA GLN A 60 -17.99 -16.35 -10.95
C GLN A 60 -17.47 -16.81 -9.59
N SER A 61 -17.16 -18.10 -9.47
CA SER A 61 -16.43 -18.64 -8.32
C SER A 61 -15.02 -18.05 -8.28
N MET A 62 -14.61 -17.59 -7.10
CA MET A 62 -13.25 -17.08 -6.91
C MET A 62 -12.26 -18.19 -7.25
N VAL A 63 -11.15 -17.86 -7.93
CA VAL A 63 -10.14 -18.87 -8.32
C VAL A 63 -9.27 -19.22 -7.11
N LYS A 64 -9.01 -20.52 -6.88
CA LYS A 64 -7.95 -20.98 -5.95
C LYS A 64 -6.67 -21.21 -6.77
N LEU A 65 -5.58 -20.55 -6.38
CA LEU A 65 -4.26 -20.69 -7.00
C LEU A 65 -3.33 -21.52 -6.09
N SER A 66 -2.08 -21.75 -6.50
CA SER A 66 -1.05 -22.32 -5.62
C SER A 66 -0.20 -21.23 -4.96
N HIS A 67 0.62 -21.58 -3.98
CA HIS A 67 1.52 -20.63 -3.31
C HIS A 67 2.56 -20.02 -4.28
N GLU A 68 3.01 -20.80 -5.26
CA GLU A 68 3.98 -20.41 -6.29
C GLU A 68 3.40 -19.42 -7.32
N ALA A 69 2.08 -19.25 -7.36
CA ALA A 69 1.43 -18.33 -8.28
C ALA A 69 1.57 -16.85 -7.87
N TYR A 70 1.98 -16.57 -6.63
CA TYR A 70 2.10 -15.21 -6.07
C TYR A 70 3.52 -14.67 -6.18
N THR A 71 3.66 -13.51 -6.81
CA THR A 71 4.96 -12.88 -7.13
C THR A 71 5.23 -11.63 -6.29
N VAL A 72 4.16 -11.02 -5.77
CA VAL A 72 4.21 -9.78 -4.97
C VAL A 72 3.64 -10.03 -3.58
N GLY A 73 4.33 -9.53 -2.56
CA GLY A 73 3.87 -9.49 -1.18
C GLY A 73 3.63 -8.05 -0.72
N GLY A 74 2.48 -7.77 -0.12
CA GLY A 74 2.14 -6.50 0.50
C GLY A 74 2.06 -6.62 2.03
N VAL A 75 2.76 -5.75 2.75
CA VAL A 75 2.75 -5.68 4.21
C VAL A 75 2.25 -4.30 4.65
N SER A 76 1.25 -4.29 5.54
CA SER A 76 0.71 -3.07 6.17
C SER A 76 0.88 -3.10 7.69
N ALA A 77 1.06 -1.95 8.32
CA ALA A 77 1.21 -1.82 9.77
C ALA A 77 -0.14 -1.76 10.50
N LEU A 78 -1.16 -1.16 9.88
CA LEU A 78 -2.46 -0.89 10.50
C LEU A 78 -3.61 -1.58 9.75
N PRO A 79 -4.70 -1.98 10.43
CA PRO A 79 -5.89 -2.54 9.77
C PRO A 79 -6.53 -1.62 8.72
N LEU A 80 -6.46 -0.30 8.90
CA LEU A 80 -6.97 0.68 7.93
C LEU A 80 -6.15 0.69 6.62
N GLU A 81 -4.84 0.50 6.73
CA GLU A 81 -3.93 0.40 5.58
C GLU A 81 -4.18 -0.92 4.85
N MET A 82 -4.38 -2.02 5.60
CA MET A 82 -4.79 -3.30 5.04
C MET A 82 -6.12 -3.19 4.30
N ALA A 83 -7.11 -2.48 4.86
CA ALA A 83 -8.41 -2.26 4.23
C ALA A 83 -8.27 -1.47 2.91
N ALA A 84 -7.47 -0.40 2.90
CA ALA A 84 -7.17 0.35 1.68
C ALA A 84 -6.45 -0.51 0.63
N ALA A 85 -5.43 -1.29 1.03
CA ALA A 85 -4.71 -2.18 0.13
C ALA A 85 -5.62 -3.30 -0.44
N GLN A 86 -6.54 -3.83 0.36
CA GLN A 86 -7.55 -4.79 -0.07
C GLN A 86 -8.55 -4.19 -1.08
N ALA A 87 -8.92 -2.91 -0.92
CA ALA A 87 -9.83 -2.21 -1.82
C ALA A 87 -9.22 -1.95 -3.21
N MET A 88 -7.88 -1.85 -3.28
CA MET A 88 -7.13 -1.67 -4.53
C MET A 88 -6.97 -2.94 -5.37
N LEU A 89 -7.42 -4.11 -4.88
CA LEU A 89 -7.42 -5.35 -5.65
C LEU A 89 -8.43 -5.26 -6.80
N ASP A 90 -8.02 -5.66 -8.01
CA ASP A 90 -8.93 -5.75 -9.15
C ASP A 90 -9.88 -6.95 -9.02
N TYR A 91 -9.38 -8.02 -8.41
CA TYR A 91 -10.11 -9.26 -8.09
C TYR A 91 -9.45 -9.97 -6.90
N ARG A 92 -10.22 -10.80 -6.19
CA ARG A 92 -9.74 -11.64 -5.07
C ARG A 92 -9.64 -13.10 -5.49
N HIS A 93 -8.79 -13.85 -4.78
CA HIS A 93 -8.66 -15.30 -4.91
C HIS A 93 -9.20 -16.02 -3.66
N GLN A 94 -9.49 -17.32 -3.78
CA GLN A 94 -9.80 -18.13 -2.60
C GLN A 94 -8.59 -18.18 -1.66
N PRO A 95 -8.82 -18.19 -0.32
CA PRO A 95 -7.77 -18.45 0.65
C PRO A 95 -7.05 -19.79 0.40
N LEU A 96 -5.76 -19.81 0.71
CA LEU A 96 -4.95 -21.03 0.71
C LEU A 96 -4.80 -21.59 2.13
N ASP A 97 -4.54 -22.88 2.19
CA ASP A 97 -4.26 -23.61 3.42
C ASP A 97 -2.83 -23.29 3.86
N MET A 98 -2.68 -22.46 4.90
CA MET A 98 -1.40 -21.95 5.36
C MET A 98 -0.60 -22.99 6.17
N ASN A 99 0.73 -22.85 6.17
CA ASN A 99 1.60 -23.61 7.05
C ASN A 99 1.29 -23.28 8.52
N PRO A 100 1.11 -24.24 9.44
CA PRO A 100 0.84 -23.96 10.86
C PRO A 100 1.91 -23.13 11.59
N ASN A 101 3.12 -23.04 11.03
CA ASN A 101 4.20 -22.20 11.56
C ASN A 101 4.16 -20.76 11.02
N ASP A 102 3.31 -20.46 10.03
CA ASP A 102 3.05 -19.10 9.57
C ASP A 102 1.87 -18.51 10.36
N SER A 103 2.17 -17.55 11.22
CA SER A 103 1.19 -16.82 12.03
C SER A 103 0.48 -15.66 11.31
N ASN A 104 0.81 -15.40 10.04
CA ASN A 104 0.19 -14.33 9.26
C ASN A 104 -1.21 -14.72 8.77
N VAL A 105 -2.08 -13.71 8.63
CA VAL A 105 -3.38 -13.84 7.95
C VAL A 105 -3.32 -13.03 6.66
N TYR A 106 -3.57 -13.70 5.53
CA TYR A 106 -3.44 -13.13 4.20
C TYR A 106 -4.79 -12.84 3.54
N THR A 107 -4.85 -11.73 2.79
CA THR A 107 -5.78 -11.58 1.67
C THR A 107 -5.06 -11.92 0.38
N PHE A 108 -5.75 -12.61 -0.53
CA PHE A 108 -5.22 -13.07 -1.80
C PHE A 108 -5.98 -12.38 -2.95
N GLY A 109 -5.28 -11.92 -3.98
CA GLY A 109 -5.90 -11.33 -5.15
C GLY A 109 -4.93 -10.95 -6.27
N GLY A 110 -5.40 -10.11 -7.18
CA GLY A 110 -4.60 -9.58 -8.29
C GLY A 110 -4.74 -8.08 -8.48
N ILE A 111 -3.68 -7.47 -9.03
CA ILE A 111 -3.67 -6.10 -9.55
C ILE A 111 -3.02 -6.14 -10.94
N GLY A 112 -3.80 -5.81 -11.97
CA GLY A 112 -3.47 -6.04 -13.36
C GLY A 112 -3.06 -7.51 -13.59
N PRO A 113 -1.89 -7.80 -14.16
CA PRO A 113 -1.40 -9.16 -14.39
C PRO A 113 -0.65 -9.77 -13.19
N GLN A 114 -0.54 -9.07 -12.04
CA GLN A 114 0.26 -9.53 -10.89
C GLN A 114 -0.61 -10.14 -9.80
N ASN A 115 -0.24 -11.33 -9.34
CA ASN A 115 -0.86 -11.97 -8.19
C ASN A 115 -0.17 -11.51 -6.91
N ILE A 116 -0.96 -10.99 -5.97
CA ILE A 116 -0.49 -10.39 -4.72
C ILE A 116 -1.14 -11.07 -3.50
N VAL A 117 -0.34 -11.27 -2.45
CA VAL A 117 -0.84 -11.52 -1.09
C VAL A 117 -0.59 -10.32 -0.20
N ILE A 118 -1.57 -9.97 0.63
CA ILE A 118 -1.52 -8.84 1.54
C ILE A 118 -1.66 -9.36 2.98
N ALA A 119 -0.72 -9.02 3.85
CA ALA A 119 -0.77 -9.30 5.28
C ALA A 119 -0.63 -8.01 6.10
N CYS A 120 -1.26 -7.97 7.28
CA CYS A 120 -1.10 -6.90 8.25
C CYS A 120 -0.27 -7.39 9.44
N LEU A 121 0.43 -6.48 10.12
CA LEU A 121 0.97 -6.75 11.45
C LEU A 121 -0.16 -7.20 12.41
N PRO A 122 0.13 -8.09 13.38
CA PRO A 122 -0.85 -8.49 14.39
C PRO A 122 -1.40 -7.30 15.18
N SER A 123 -2.69 -7.34 15.52
CA SER A 123 -3.35 -6.25 16.23
C SER A 123 -2.61 -5.86 17.53
N GLY A 124 -2.44 -4.55 17.75
CA GLY A 124 -1.68 -4.00 18.87
C GLY A 124 -0.15 -4.06 18.74
N GLN A 125 0.39 -4.67 17.68
CA GLN A 125 1.83 -4.67 17.39
C GLN A 125 2.18 -3.61 16.35
N TYR A 126 3.35 -3.00 16.47
CA TYR A 126 3.85 -1.99 15.55
C TYR A 126 5.38 -2.02 15.46
N GLY A 127 5.93 -1.37 14.44
CA GLY A 127 7.38 -1.21 14.25
C GLY A 127 8.04 -2.30 13.38
N THR A 128 9.35 -2.13 13.21
CA THR A 128 10.16 -2.86 12.23
C THR A 128 10.27 -4.36 12.51
N ASN A 129 10.32 -4.78 13.77
CA ASN A 129 10.46 -6.19 14.14
C ASN A 129 9.21 -7.00 13.74
N GLY A 130 8.01 -6.48 14.01
CA GLY A 130 6.76 -7.12 13.59
C GLY A 130 6.66 -7.22 12.06
N ALA A 131 7.00 -6.13 11.36
CA ALA A 131 7.04 -6.13 9.90
C ALA A 131 8.06 -7.13 9.31
N ALA A 132 9.22 -7.28 9.95
CA ALA A 132 10.23 -8.25 9.53
C ALA A 132 9.75 -9.71 9.73
N VAL A 133 9.06 -10.01 10.82
CA VAL A 133 8.45 -11.34 11.04
C VAL A 133 7.37 -11.62 9.99
N VAL A 134 6.46 -10.68 9.75
CA VAL A 134 5.41 -10.82 8.73
C VAL A 134 6.03 -11.05 7.34
N ALA A 135 6.99 -10.22 6.93
CA ALA A 135 7.65 -10.35 5.64
C ALA A 135 8.48 -11.65 5.51
N ASN A 136 9.12 -12.11 6.59
CA ASN A 136 9.85 -13.37 6.59
C ASN A 136 8.89 -14.56 6.40
N ASN A 137 7.84 -14.65 7.21
CA ASN A 137 6.87 -15.73 7.10
C ASN A 137 6.23 -15.77 5.70
N MET A 138 5.87 -14.61 5.15
CA MET A 138 5.37 -14.47 3.78
C MET A 138 6.36 -15.00 2.73
N ARG A 139 7.65 -14.69 2.85
CA ARG A 139 8.70 -15.23 1.95
C ARG A 139 8.81 -16.75 2.03
N TRP A 140 8.57 -17.35 3.20
CA TRP A 140 8.62 -18.81 3.39
C TRP A 140 7.37 -19.50 2.83
N SER A 141 6.19 -18.92 3.04
CA SER A 141 4.92 -19.48 2.57
C SER A 141 4.69 -19.30 1.06
N PHE A 142 5.30 -18.30 0.43
CA PHE A 142 5.12 -17.98 -0.99
C PHE A 142 6.48 -17.89 -1.70
N PRO A 143 7.04 -19.02 -2.16
CA PRO A 143 8.44 -19.09 -2.62
C PRO A 143 8.73 -18.28 -3.91
N SER A 144 7.69 -17.92 -4.67
CA SER A 144 7.79 -17.09 -5.88
C SER A 144 7.80 -15.57 -5.61
N ILE A 145 7.57 -15.14 -4.35
CA ILE A 145 7.60 -13.72 -4.00
C ILE A 145 9.03 -13.18 -4.09
N HIS A 146 9.22 -12.27 -5.03
CA HIS A 146 10.50 -11.58 -5.28
C HIS A 146 10.37 -10.06 -5.18
N ILE A 147 9.15 -9.54 -4.98
CA ILE A 147 8.85 -8.14 -4.69
C ILE A 147 8.05 -8.07 -3.39
N GLY A 148 8.62 -7.44 -2.36
CA GLY A 148 7.92 -7.10 -1.12
C GLY A 148 7.66 -5.60 -1.06
N LEU A 149 6.43 -5.21 -0.78
CA LEU A 149 5.98 -3.82 -0.64
C LEU A 149 5.55 -3.58 0.81
N MET A 150 6.21 -2.64 1.49
CA MET A 150 5.71 -2.08 2.75
C MET A 150 4.84 -0.87 2.39
N VAL A 151 3.54 -0.93 2.67
CA VAL A 151 2.57 0.11 2.29
C VAL A 151 1.81 0.55 3.53
N GLY A 152 1.77 1.86 3.76
CA GLY A 152 1.09 2.45 4.91
C GLY A 152 1.03 3.97 4.85
N ILE A 153 0.38 4.56 5.84
CA ILE A 153 0.33 6.01 6.02
C ILE A 153 1.64 6.50 6.68
N GLY A 154 2.04 7.73 6.36
CA GLY A 154 3.24 8.34 6.91
C GLY A 154 3.06 9.83 7.16
N GLY A 155 3.65 10.33 8.24
CA GLY A 155 3.75 11.76 8.50
C GLY A 155 4.79 12.42 7.59
N GLY A 156 4.42 13.51 6.93
CA GLY A 156 5.34 14.39 6.20
C GLY A 156 5.97 15.44 7.12
N VAL A 157 7.27 15.71 6.94
CA VAL A 157 7.97 16.84 7.57
C VAL A 157 8.33 17.84 6.46
N PRO A 158 7.87 19.11 6.53
CA PRO A 158 8.20 20.11 5.53
C PRO A 158 9.72 20.30 5.38
N GLY A 159 10.19 20.43 4.14
CA GLY A 159 11.60 20.55 3.83
C GLY A 159 11.84 21.20 2.47
N LYS A 160 12.91 20.76 1.78
CA LYS A 160 13.22 21.23 0.41
C LYS A 160 12.20 20.73 -0.64
N VAL A 161 11.49 19.67 -0.33
CA VAL A 161 10.37 19.14 -1.12
C VAL A 161 9.09 19.52 -0.40
N ASP A 162 8.15 20.09 -1.14
CA ASP A 162 6.79 20.37 -0.67
C ASP A 162 6.02 19.05 -0.63
N ILE A 163 5.85 18.48 0.57
CA ILE A 163 5.12 17.24 0.82
C ILE A 163 3.79 17.60 1.45
N ARG A 164 2.70 17.18 0.82
CA ARG A 164 1.32 17.52 1.17
C ARG A 164 0.50 16.29 1.53
N LEU A 165 -0.62 16.51 2.21
CA LEU A 165 -1.58 15.45 2.51
C LEU A 165 -2.17 14.91 1.20
N GLY A 166 -2.08 13.59 1.00
CA GLY A 166 -2.51 12.91 -0.22
C GLY A 166 -1.37 12.55 -1.19
N ASP A 167 -0.15 13.05 -0.96
CA ASP A 167 1.02 12.68 -1.78
C ASP A 167 1.41 11.21 -1.54
N VAL A 168 1.67 10.48 -2.63
CA VAL A 168 2.19 9.12 -2.59
C VAL A 168 3.70 9.14 -2.74
N VAL A 169 4.42 8.88 -1.64
CA VAL A 169 5.89 8.88 -1.62
C VAL A 169 6.43 7.47 -1.86
N VAL A 170 7.23 7.30 -2.91
CA VAL A 170 7.95 6.06 -3.20
C VAL A 170 9.43 6.23 -2.80
N SER A 171 9.92 5.38 -1.91
CA SER A 171 11.32 5.41 -1.48
C SER A 171 12.25 5.11 -2.65
N ASN A 172 13.22 5.99 -2.91
CA ASN A 172 14.14 5.87 -4.04
C ASN A 172 15.60 6.11 -3.57
N PRO A 173 16.52 5.14 -3.73
CA PRO A 173 17.92 5.33 -3.36
C PRO A 173 18.63 6.34 -4.27
N THR A 174 19.64 6.99 -3.72
CA THR A 174 20.54 7.93 -4.40
C THR A 174 22.00 7.51 -4.20
N ALA A 175 22.95 8.36 -4.56
CA ALA A 175 24.38 8.14 -4.27
C ALA A 175 24.66 8.23 -2.75
N ASP A 176 23.97 9.12 -2.05
CA ASP A 176 24.13 9.47 -0.64
C ASP A 176 23.08 8.83 0.30
N SER A 177 21.99 8.28 -0.24
CA SER A 177 20.90 7.66 0.54
C SER A 177 20.55 6.24 0.08
N PRO A 178 20.25 5.30 1.00
CA PRO A 178 19.65 4.00 0.69
C PRO A 178 18.17 4.09 0.27
N GLY A 179 17.54 5.27 0.30
CA GLY A 179 16.13 5.49 -0.02
C GLY A 179 15.21 5.34 1.19
N VAL A 180 15.47 4.37 2.08
CA VAL A 180 14.85 4.28 3.41
C VAL A 180 15.94 4.32 4.48
N VAL A 181 15.88 5.32 5.36
CA VAL A 181 16.86 5.54 6.43
C VAL A 181 16.24 5.25 7.79
N GLN A 182 16.79 4.27 8.51
CA GLN A 182 16.45 4.06 9.91
C GLN A 182 17.21 5.07 10.78
N TYR A 183 16.55 6.15 11.18
CA TYR A 183 17.19 7.26 11.90
C TYR A 183 17.64 6.91 13.33
N ASP A 184 17.04 5.88 13.93
CA ASP A 184 17.29 5.42 15.31
C ASP A 184 18.34 4.29 15.38
N PHE A 185 18.90 3.87 14.24
CA PHE A 185 19.91 2.81 14.18
C PHE A 185 21.33 3.38 14.16
N GLY A 186 21.96 3.42 15.32
CA GLY A 186 23.27 4.04 15.51
C GLY A 186 23.79 3.91 16.92
N LYS A 187 24.96 4.48 17.17
CA LYS A 187 25.63 4.54 18.49
C LYS A 187 25.65 5.97 19.00
N ALA A 188 25.53 6.12 20.32
CA ALA A 188 26.10 7.29 20.97
C ALA A 188 27.63 7.19 20.88
N VAL A 189 28.28 8.25 20.44
CA VAL A 189 29.73 8.43 20.55
C VAL A 189 30.04 9.44 21.64
N ASN A 190 31.32 9.62 21.96
CA ASN A 190 31.77 10.62 22.92
C ASN A 190 31.20 12.02 22.56
N ASP A 191 31.03 12.84 23.59
CA ASP A 191 30.41 14.17 23.52
C ASP A 191 28.89 14.16 23.21
N GLY A 192 28.21 13.02 23.43
CA GLY A 192 26.74 12.91 23.33
C GLY A 192 26.19 12.95 21.91
N ARG A 193 27.05 12.85 20.90
CA ARG A 193 26.64 12.81 19.48
C ARG A 193 26.10 11.43 19.12
N PHE A 194 25.11 11.37 18.24
CA PHE A 194 24.59 10.12 17.68
C PHE A 194 25.11 9.90 16.27
N GLU A 195 25.78 8.78 16.03
CA GLU A 195 26.30 8.37 14.73
C GLU A 195 25.44 7.21 14.20
N ARG A 196 24.73 7.42 13.07
CA ARG A 196 23.96 6.36 12.41
C ARG A 196 24.90 5.29 11.88
N ILE A 197 24.71 4.03 12.26
CA ILE A 197 25.52 2.90 11.79
C ILE A 197 24.70 2.09 10.81
N GLY A 198 25.24 1.87 9.60
CA GLY A 198 24.60 1.02 8.61
C GLY A 198 23.44 1.68 7.84
N ASN A 199 22.89 0.91 6.90
CA ASN A 199 21.83 1.30 5.98
C ASN A 199 20.97 0.07 5.66
N LEU A 200 19.70 0.29 5.27
CA LEU A 200 18.87 -0.77 4.72
C LEU A 200 19.32 -1.13 3.29
N ASN A 201 19.07 -2.38 2.88
CA ASN A 201 19.34 -2.84 1.53
C ASN A 201 18.49 -2.06 0.52
N LYS A 202 19.09 -1.72 -0.62
CA LYS A 202 18.36 -1.12 -1.76
C LYS A 202 17.47 -2.20 -2.42
N PRO A 203 16.31 -1.83 -3.00
CA PRO A 203 15.53 -2.74 -3.83
C PRO A 203 16.35 -3.35 -4.98
N SER A 204 15.87 -4.47 -5.54
CA SER A 204 16.55 -5.13 -6.66
C SER A 204 16.62 -4.23 -7.91
N PRO A 205 17.58 -4.43 -8.82
CA PRO A 205 17.71 -3.63 -10.04
C PRO A 205 16.43 -3.61 -10.91
N SER A 206 15.65 -4.69 -10.93
CA SER A 206 14.37 -4.74 -11.65
C SER A 206 13.30 -3.85 -11.03
N VAL A 207 13.21 -3.79 -9.69
CA VAL A 207 12.30 -2.88 -8.99
C VAL A 207 12.74 -1.42 -9.18
N LEU A 208 14.05 -1.14 -9.13
CA LEU A 208 14.58 0.21 -9.40
C LEU A 208 14.33 0.65 -10.85
N ALA A 209 14.45 -0.25 -11.83
CA ALA A 209 14.07 0.03 -13.21
C ALA A 209 12.56 0.31 -13.37
N ALA A 210 11.70 -0.38 -12.62
CA ALA A 210 10.26 -0.10 -12.59
C ALA A 210 9.96 1.28 -11.98
N VAL A 211 10.65 1.69 -10.91
CA VAL A 211 10.55 3.05 -10.35
C VAL A 211 11.01 4.12 -11.35
N SER A 212 12.11 3.88 -12.08
CA SER A 212 12.57 4.78 -13.14
C SER A 212 11.54 4.94 -14.26
N LYS A 213 10.91 3.84 -14.70
CA LYS A 213 9.82 3.87 -15.68
C LYS A 213 8.61 4.65 -15.15
N LEU A 214 8.18 4.37 -13.92
CA LEU A 214 7.04 5.04 -13.29
C LEU A 214 7.26 6.56 -13.21
N ARG A 215 8.49 7.00 -12.89
CA ARG A 215 8.84 8.42 -12.91
C ARG A 215 8.76 9.01 -14.32
N ALA A 216 9.36 8.37 -15.31
CA ALA A 216 9.33 8.84 -16.70
C ALA A 216 7.90 8.93 -17.26
N ASP A 217 7.03 7.96 -16.94
CA ASP A 217 5.61 8.00 -17.31
C ASP A 217 4.88 9.20 -16.66
N HIS A 218 5.21 9.52 -15.40
CA HIS A 218 4.61 10.65 -14.66
C HIS A 218 5.18 12.02 -15.04
N GLU A 219 6.43 12.11 -15.50
CA GLU A 219 6.99 13.33 -16.11
C GLU A 219 6.35 13.60 -17.48
N ALA A 220 5.97 12.55 -18.21
CA ALA A 220 5.38 12.67 -19.54
C ALA A 220 3.84 12.81 -19.56
N ARG A 221 3.14 12.45 -18.46
CA ARG A 221 1.67 12.39 -18.41
C ARG A 221 1.11 12.73 -17.01
N PRO A 222 -0.15 13.22 -16.92
CA PRO A 222 -0.81 13.43 -15.64
C PRO A 222 -0.82 12.20 -14.72
N SER A 223 -1.02 12.43 -13.42
CA SER A 223 -1.14 11.34 -12.44
C SER A 223 -2.36 10.47 -12.72
N GLU A 224 -2.17 9.15 -12.72
CA GLU A 224 -3.24 8.15 -12.79
C GLU A 224 -3.96 7.97 -11.45
N ILE A 225 -3.45 8.54 -10.34
CA ILE A 225 -4.01 8.37 -8.99
C ILE A 225 -5.51 8.71 -8.94
N PRO A 226 -6.02 9.84 -9.48
CA PRO A 226 -7.45 10.14 -9.44
C PRO A 226 -8.31 9.07 -10.13
N ARG A 227 -7.84 8.49 -11.24
CA ARG A 227 -8.53 7.40 -11.92
C ARG A 227 -8.51 6.12 -11.07
N ILE A 228 -7.36 5.74 -10.54
CA ILE A 228 -7.20 4.56 -9.68
C ILE A 228 -8.09 4.64 -8.44
N LEU A 229 -8.16 5.80 -7.78
CA LEU A 229 -9.03 6.03 -6.62
C LEU A 229 -10.52 5.95 -7.00
N ASN A 230 -10.93 6.54 -8.13
CA ASN A 230 -12.30 6.45 -8.64
C ASN A 230 -12.68 5.01 -9.03
N ASP A 231 -11.78 4.26 -9.66
CA ASP A 231 -11.99 2.86 -10.00
C ASP A 231 -12.06 1.98 -8.75
N MET A 232 -11.27 2.27 -7.70
CA MET A 232 -11.41 1.64 -6.38
C MET A 232 -12.77 1.95 -5.74
N ALA A 233 -13.19 3.22 -5.73
CA ALA A 233 -14.45 3.63 -5.11
C ALA A 233 -15.66 2.94 -5.76
N ARG A 234 -15.71 2.87 -7.11
CA ARG A 234 -16.74 2.16 -7.90
C ARG A 234 -16.80 0.64 -7.68
N ARG A 235 -15.77 0.05 -7.07
CA ARG A 235 -15.72 -1.37 -6.70
C ARG A 235 -16.07 -1.61 -5.23
N ASN A 236 -16.11 -0.54 -4.43
CA ASN A 236 -16.24 -0.58 -2.98
C ASN A 236 -17.18 0.56 -2.51
N ASP A 237 -18.44 0.55 -2.95
CA ASP A 237 -19.45 1.60 -2.72
C ASP A 237 -19.72 1.93 -1.23
N TYR A 238 -19.19 1.11 -0.31
CA TYR A 238 -19.25 1.29 1.15
C TYR A 238 -18.01 2.00 1.76
N MET A 239 -16.97 2.29 0.97
CA MET A 239 -15.73 2.95 1.41
C MET A 239 -15.68 4.46 1.10
N VAL A 240 -16.86 5.06 0.87
CA VAL A 240 -17.07 6.48 0.51
C VAL A 240 -17.97 7.15 1.54
#